data_AF-A0A3Q7YI27-F1
#
_entry.id   AF-A0A3Q7YI27-F1
#
_cell.length_a   1.000
_cell.length_b   1.000
_cell.length_c   1.000
_cell.angle_alpha   90.00
_cell.angle_beta   90.00
_cell.angle_gamma   90.00
#
_symmetry.space_group_name_H-M   'P 1'
#
loop_
_entity.id
_entity.type
_entity.pdbx_description
1 polymer ?
#
loop_
_entity_poly.entity_id
_entity_poly.type
_entity_poly.pdbx_seq_one_letter_code
_entity_poly.pdbx_strand_id
1 'polypeptide(L)'
;LMPNIRLMQSVGHFLFNYYSEGKRFPHKIYCVVTPLLILAQYSLMGVNLMMESDDVDDLTANTITMLFFVHPVVKVIYFPIRSKMFYKTLAIWNNPNSHPLFAESNARYHSLAITKMRRLLFCVAAATVFSVISWTGITFMDESVKRIIDPETNETTITPIPRLMIRTFYPWNAMSGAGHVFSLFYQFYYLAIVMAISNSLDVLFCSWLLFACEQLQHLKAIMKPLMELSATLDTVVPNSGEL
;
A
#
# COMPACT_ATOMS: atom_id res chain seq x y z
N LEU A 1 -0.46 -12.01 9.55
CA LEU A 1 -0.15 -10.68 8.96
C LEU A 1 1.11 -10.00 9.49
N MET A 2 1.88 -10.61 10.42
CA MET A 2 3.05 -9.95 11.03
C MET A 2 4.03 -9.28 10.03
N PRO A 3 4.49 -9.95 8.94
CA PRO A 3 5.37 -9.30 7.97
C PRO A 3 4.75 -8.06 7.33
N ASN A 4 3.45 -8.10 7.00
CA ASN A 4 2.73 -6.97 6.44
C ASN A 4 2.59 -5.83 7.46
N ILE A 5 2.23 -6.14 8.71
CA ILE A 5 2.15 -5.17 9.81
C ILE A 5 3.49 -4.46 10.05
N ARG A 6 4.60 -5.21 10.01
CA ARG A 6 5.95 -4.65 10.16
C ARG A 6 6.31 -3.73 9.00
N LEU A 7 5.98 -4.12 7.77
CA LEU A 7 6.17 -3.26 6.60
C LEU A 7 5.35 -1.98 6.70
N MET A 8 4.07 -2.07 7.07
CA MET A 8 3.21 -0.90 7.24
C MET A 8 3.78 0.07 8.29
N GLN A 9 4.30 -0.45 9.40
CA GLN A 9 4.99 0.37 10.42
C GLN A 9 6.24 1.03 9.83
N SER A 10 7.14 0.25 9.21
CA SER A 10 8.40 0.77 8.69
C SER A 10 8.23 1.80 7.58
N VAL A 11 7.13 1.73 6.84
CA VAL A 11 6.81 2.63 5.72
C VAL A 11 6.08 3.90 6.18
N GLY A 12 5.65 3.96 7.45
CA GLY A 12 5.17 5.20 8.08
C GLY A 12 3.66 5.29 8.33
N HIS A 13 2.90 4.20 8.18
CA HIS A 13 1.49 4.18 8.61
C HIS A 13 1.40 4.40 10.13
N PHE A 14 0.33 5.03 10.60
CA PHE A 14 0.11 5.38 12.02
C PHE A 14 -0.36 4.15 12.82
N LEU A 15 0.32 3.01 12.63
CA LEU A 15 0.04 1.72 13.23
C LEU A 15 0.86 1.56 14.50
N PHE A 16 0.43 2.21 15.59
CA PHE A 16 1.19 2.28 16.85
C PHE A 16 0.89 1.16 17.87
N ASN A 17 0.24 0.08 17.43
CA ASN A 17 0.02 -1.13 18.22
C ASN A 17 0.80 -2.28 17.56
N TYR A 18 0.97 -3.42 18.26
CA TYR A 18 1.72 -4.60 17.81
C TYR A 18 3.27 -4.50 17.91
N TYR A 19 3.78 -3.63 18.78
CA TYR A 19 5.19 -3.60 19.19
C TYR A 19 5.35 -3.01 20.58
N SER A 20 6.57 -3.12 21.15
CA SER A 20 6.85 -2.71 22.52
C SER A 20 6.71 -1.20 22.72
N GLU A 21 6.20 -0.80 23.89
CA GLU A 21 5.89 0.59 24.22
C GLU A 21 7.14 1.50 24.15
N GLY A 22 8.31 1.01 24.56
CA GLY A 22 9.56 1.77 24.50
C GLY A 22 9.99 2.22 23.10
N LYS A 23 9.50 1.58 22.03
CA LYS A 23 9.78 1.98 20.64
C LYS A 23 8.73 2.95 20.08
N ARG A 24 7.66 3.24 20.83
CA ARG A 24 6.49 3.97 20.34
C ARG A 24 6.76 5.45 20.12
N PHE A 25 7.48 6.08 21.03
CA PHE A 25 7.76 7.51 20.94
C PHE A 25 8.68 7.85 19.76
N PRO A 26 9.84 7.20 19.55
CA PRO A 26 10.67 7.46 18.36
C PRO A 26 9.94 7.16 17.05
N HIS A 27 9.16 6.08 17.01
CA HIS A 27 8.39 5.71 15.83
C HIS A 27 7.27 6.71 15.50
N LYS A 28 6.62 7.30 16.52
CA LYS A 28 5.64 8.37 16.31
C LYS A 28 6.25 9.59 15.63
N ILE A 29 7.46 9.99 16.04
CA ILE A 29 8.18 11.12 15.41
C ILE A 29 8.41 10.81 13.93
N TYR A 30 8.92 9.62 13.62
CA TYR A 30 9.09 9.16 12.23
C TYR A 30 7.77 9.21 11.45
N CYS A 31 6.68 8.67 12.01
CA CYS A 31 5.36 8.70 11.38
C CYS A 31 4.79 10.12 11.25
N VAL A 32 5.24 11.13 11.98
CA VAL A 32 4.78 12.52 11.77
C VAL A 32 5.62 13.21 10.68
N VAL A 33 6.93 12.99 10.68
CA VAL A 33 7.84 13.58 9.70
C VAL A 33 7.57 13.05 8.29
N THR A 34 7.34 11.74 8.14
CA THR A 34 7.14 11.12 6.83
C THR A 34 5.95 11.70 6.05
N PRO A 35 4.72 11.83 6.61
CA PRO A 35 3.61 12.54 5.98
C PRO A 35 3.89 14.01 5.70
N LEU A 36 4.61 14.72 6.58
CA LEU A 36 4.98 16.13 6.31
C LEU A 36 5.86 16.22 5.06
N LEU A 37 6.83 15.31 4.91
CA LEU A 37 7.65 15.20 3.71
C LEU A 37 6.81 14.81 2.48
N ILE A 38 5.83 13.93 2.62
CA ILE A 38 4.94 13.57 1.50
C ILE A 38 4.09 14.77 1.07
N LEU A 39 3.48 15.47 2.03
CA LEU A 39 2.62 16.63 1.76
C LEU A 39 3.42 17.80 1.18
N ALA A 40 4.66 18.02 1.63
CA ALA A 40 5.54 19.04 1.07
C ALA A 40 5.80 18.79 -0.42
N GLN A 41 6.24 17.59 -0.79
CA GLN A 41 6.47 17.23 -2.20
C GLN A 41 5.17 17.32 -3.02
N TYR A 42 4.06 16.78 -2.51
CA TYR A 42 2.77 16.82 -3.21
C TYR A 42 2.27 18.25 -3.44
N SER A 43 2.49 19.16 -2.48
CA SER A 43 2.12 20.58 -2.62
C SER A 43 2.97 21.28 -3.68
N LEU A 44 4.27 20.98 -3.74
CA LEU A 44 5.17 21.49 -4.77
C LEU A 44 4.78 21.03 -6.18
N MET A 45 4.24 19.81 -6.31
CA MET A 45 3.64 19.34 -7.57
C MET A 45 2.40 20.16 -7.93
N GLY A 46 1.57 20.52 -6.95
CA GLY A 46 0.41 21.39 -7.15
C GLY A 46 0.81 22.79 -7.64
N VAL A 47 1.88 23.37 -7.09
CA VAL A 47 2.44 24.65 -7.58
C VAL A 47 2.92 24.51 -9.02
N ASN A 48 3.62 23.41 -9.35
CA ASN A 48 4.04 23.13 -10.72
C ASN A 48 2.87 23.07 -11.70
N LEU A 49 1.79 22.37 -11.32
CA LEU A 49 0.58 22.27 -12.12
C LEU A 49 -0.06 23.64 -12.37
N MET A 50 -0.08 24.52 -11.37
CA MET A 50 -0.63 25.87 -11.52
C MET A 50 0.25 26.75 -12.42
N MET A 51 1.57 26.65 -12.30
CA MET A 51 2.51 27.42 -13.10
C MET A 51 2.54 26.97 -14.57
N GLU A 52 2.41 25.67 -14.82
CA GLU A 52 2.47 25.05 -16.14
C GLU A 52 1.07 24.82 -16.74
N SER A 53 0.09 25.65 -16.38
CA SER A 53 -1.31 25.47 -16.75
C SER A 53 -1.67 25.94 -18.17
N ASP A 54 -0.76 26.66 -18.83
CA ASP A 54 -0.97 27.22 -20.17
C ASP A 54 -0.87 26.17 -21.28
N ASP A 55 -0.04 25.15 -21.09
CA ASP A 55 0.15 24.07 -22.05
C ASP A 55 -0.71 22.86 -21.67
N VAL A 56 -1.62 22.45 -22.57
CA VAL A 56 -2.60 21.38 -22.33
C VAL A 56 -1.91 20.03 -22.12
N ASP A 57 -0.81 19.76 -22.84
CA ASP A 57 -0.11 18.48 -22.74
C ASP A 57 0.62 18.39 -21.39
N ASP A 58 1.26 19.47 -20.97
CA ASP A 58 1.92 19.54 -19.65
C ASP A 58 0.90 19.58 -18.51
N LEU A 59 -0.22 20.26 -18.68
CA LEU A 59 -1.33 20.28 -17.72
C LEU A 59 -1.85 18.86 -17.50
N THR A 60 -2.12 18.10 -18.57
CA THR A 60 -2.63 16.72 -18.47
C THR A 60 -1.59 15.77 -17.87
N ALA A 61 -0.31 15.86 -18.28
CA ALA A 61 0.77 15.05 -17.72
C ALA A 61 0.97 15.29 -16.22
N ASN A 62 1.00 16.57 -15.80
CA ASN A 62 1.09 16.94 -14.38
C ASN A 62 -0.17 16.56 -13.60
N THR A 63 -1.35 16.63 -14.22
CA THR A 63 -2.61 16.19 -13.60
C THR A 63 -2.61 14.68 -13.34
N ILE A 64 -2.19 13.86 -14.32
CA ILE A 64 -2.11 12.40 -14.15
C ILE A 64 -1.15 12.04 -13.02
N THR A 65 0.03 12.68 -12.97
CA THR A 65 1.00 12.40 -11.90
C THR A 65 0.48 12.84 -10.53
N MET A 66 -0.20 13.98 -10.43
CA MET A 66 -0.83 14.41 -9.18
C MET A 66 -1.95 13.45 -8.75
N LEU A 67 -2.82 13.04 -9.67
CA LEU A 67 -3.86 12.03 -9.41
C LEU A 67 -3.27 10.66 -9.06
N PHE A 68 -2.13 10.29 -9.62
CA PHE A 68 -1.43 9.06 -9.25
C PHE A 68 -1.04 9.11 -7.76
N PHE A 69 -0.41 10.20 -7.32
CA PHE A 69 0.03 10.36 -5.93
C PHE A 69 -1.05 10.80 -4.93
N VAL A 70 -2.26 11.15 -5.39
CA VAL A 70 -3.38 11.41 -4.46
C VAL A 70 -3.77 10.16 -3.67
N HIS A 71 -3.65 8.97 -4.28
CA HIS A 71 -3.98 7.69 -3.64
C HIS A 71 -3.20 7.47 -2.34
N PRO A 72 -1.85 7.51 -2.34
CA PRO A 72 -1.08 7.39 -1.10
C PRO A 72 -1.38 8.52 -0.12
N VAL A 73 -1.53 9.77 -0.56
CA VAL A 73 -1.85 10.91 0.34
C VAL A 73 -3.15 10.65 1.09
N VAL A 74 -4.21 10.24 0.39
CA VAL A 74 -5.49 9.88 1.00
C VAL A 74 -5.34 8.70 1.94
N LYS A 75 -4.60 7.66 1.56
CA LYS A 75 -4.40 6.45 2.39
C LYS A 75 -3.61 6.72 3.67
N VAL A 76 -2.61 7.61 3.64
CA VAL A 76 -1.87 8.07 4.83
C VAL A 76 -2.82 8.69 5.86
N ILE A 77 -3.79 9.48 5.39
CA ILE A 77 -4.75 10.18 6.25
C ILE A 77 -5.90 9.25 6.67
N TYR A 78 -6.34 8.35 5.77
CA TYR A 78 -7.44 7.43 6.01
C TYR A 78 -7.18 6.47 7.17
N PHE A 79 -5.97 5.91 7.25
CA PHE A 79 -5.60 4.96 8.29
C PHE A 79 -5.74 5.52 9.73
N PRO A 80 -5.15 6.67 10.09
CA PRO A 80 -5.31 7.25 11.43
C PRO A 80 -6.75 7.68 11.73
N ILE A 81 -7.48 8.27 10.76
CA ILE A 81 -8.88 8.70 10.95
C ILE A 81 -9.77 7.49 11.29
N ARG A 82 -9.61 6.37 10.58
CA ARG A 82 -10.40 5.15 10.76
C ARG A 82 -9.68 4.09 11.59
N SER A 83 -8.65 4.46 12.34
CA SER A 83 -7.73 3.55 13.04
C SER A 83 -8.46 2.55 13.94
N LYS A 84 -9.47 2.99 14.70
CA LYS A 84 -10.28 2.11 15.57
C LYS A 84 -10.92 0.95 14.82
N MET A 85 -11.38 1.18 13.57
CA MET A 85 -11.98 0.13 12.75
C MET A 85 -10.91 -0.87 12.28
N PHE A 86 -9.74 -0.39 11.85
CA PHE A 86 -8.61 -1.26 11.49
C PHE A 86 -8.18 -2.17 12.65
N TYR A 87 -8.02 -1.61 13.85
CA TYR A 87 -7.67 -2.40 15.03
C TYR A 87 -8.75 -3.40 15.42
N LYS A 88 -10.03 -3.01 15.30
CA LYS A 88 -11.15 -3.94 15.52
C LYS A 88 -11.08 -5.12 14.55
N THR A 89 -10.87 -4.87 13.25
CA THR A 89 -10.75 -5.93 12.25
C THR A 89 -9.53 -6.81 12.49
N LEU A 90 -8.38 -6.25 12.88
CA LEU A 90 -7.19 -7.04 13.22
C LEU A 90 -7.38 -7.89 14.49
N ALA A 91 -8.19 -7.43 15.44
CA ALA A 91 -8.46 -8.12 16.70
C ALA A 91 -9.64 -9.10 16.63
N ILE A 92 -10.44 -9.09 15.56
CA ILE A 92 -11.67 -9.90 15.47
C ILE A 92 -11.39 -11.40 15.57
N TRP A 93 -10.20 -11.83 15.14
CA TRP A 93 -9.81 -13.24 15.11
C TRP A 93 -8.96 -13.66 16.32
N ASN A 94 -8.88 -12.83 17.37
CA ASN A 94 -8.11 -13.17 18.58
C ASN A 94 -8.80 -14.24 19.44
N ASN A 95 -10.11 -14.43 19.28
CA ASN A 95 -10.86 -15.50 19.92
C ASN A 95 -11.70 -16.27 18.89
N PRO A 96 -11.06 -17.14 18.07
CA PRO A 96 -11.77 -17.90 17.05
C PRO A 96 -12.56 -19.04 17.68
N ASN A 97 -13.71 -19.38 17.09
CA ASN A 97 -14.42 -20.61 17.44
C ASN A 97 -13.58 -21.83 17.01
N SER A 98 -13.55 -22.87 17.85
CA SER A 98 -12.79 -24.10 17.58
C SER A 98 -13.59 -25.30 18.04
N HIS A 99 -13.66 -26.33 17.20
CA HIS A 99 -14.29 -27.61 17.52
C HIS A 99 -13.22 -28.71 17.48
N PRO A 100 -13.04 -29.52 18.54
CA PRO A 100 -11.94 -30.51 18.62
C PRO A 100 -11.87 -31.45 17.41
N LEU A 101 -13.02 -31.92 16.91
CA LEU A 101 -13.11 -32.84 15.77
C LEU A 101 -12.65 -32.24 14.44
N PHE A 102 -12.71 -30.90 14.29
CA PHE A 102 -12.39 -30.21 13.03
C PHE A 102 -11.13 -29.33 13.16
N ALA A 103 -10.43 -29.40 14.29
CA ALA A 103 -9.25 -28.58 14.57
C ALA A 103 -8.10 -28.84 13.58
N GLU A 104 -7.95 -30.08 13.11
CA GLU A 104 -6.93 -30.44 12.12
C GLU A 104 -7.18 -29.74 10.77
N SER A 105 -8.43 -29.77 10.29
CA SER A 105 -8.83 -29.06 9.07
C SER A 105 -8.60 -27.55 9.22
N ASN A 106 -8.99 -26.98 10.37
CA ASN A 106 -8.78 -25.56 10.66
C ASN A 106 -7.29 -25.19 10.60
N ALA A 107 -6.41 -25.97 11.25
CA ALA A 107 -4.97 -25.73 11.24
C ALA A 107 -4.38 -25.78 9.82
N ARG A 108 -4.82 -26.73 9.00
CA ARG A 108 -4.41 -26.85 7.59
C ARG A 108 -4.75 -25.59 6.81
N TYR A 109 -6.01 -25.16 6.79
CA TYR A 109 -6.43 -23.97 6.04
C TYR A 109 -5.90 -22.66 6.63
N HIS A 110 -5.70 -22.60 7.95
CA HIS A 110 -5.04 -21.46 8.59
C HIS A 110 -3.59 -21.29 8.11
N SER A 111 -2.81 -22.38 8.06
CA SER A 111 -1.45 -22.34 7.53
C SER A 111 -1.40 -21.99 6.03
N LEU A 112 -2.35 -22.52 5.25
CA LEU A 112 -2.51 -22.21 3.83
C LEU A 112 -2.80 -20.71 3.61
N ALA A 113 -3.71 -20.14 4.40
CA ALA A 113 -3.98 -18.71 4.36
C ALA A 113 -2.71 -17.90 4.66
N ILE A 114 -1.95 -18.26 5.70
CA ILE A 114 -0.71 -17.57 6.05
C ILE A 114 0.30 -17.60 4.90
N THR A 115 0.49 -18.75 4.25
CA THR A 115 1.46 -18.87 3.13
C THR A 115 1.04 -17.99 1.96
N LYS A 116 -0.24 -18.02 1.56
CA LYS A 116 -0.76 -17.19 0.46
C LYS A 116 -0.73 -15.69 0.79
N MET A 117 -1.07 -15.30 2.01
CA MET A 117 -0.98 -13.90 2.46
C MET A 117 0.47 -13.38 2.44
N ARG A 118 1.44 -14.21 2.84
CA ARG A 118 2.87 -13.85 2.75
C ARG A 118 3.36 -13.78 1.31
N ARG A 119 2.95 -14.73 0.47
CA ARG A 119 3.28 -14.73 -0.96
C ARG A 119 2.73 -13.49 -1.66
N LEU A 120 1.48 -13.10 -1.37
CA LEU A 120 0.88 -11.88 -1.89
C LEU A 120 1.72 -10.65 -1.52
N LEU A 121 2.13 -10.53 -0.25
CA LEU A 121 3.00 -9.44 0.20
C LEU A 121 4.31 -9.40 -0.58
N PHE A 122 4.98 -10.54 -0.77
CA PHE A 122 6.25 -10.57 -1.50
C PHE A 122 6.09 -10.22 -2.98
N CYS A 123 5.05 -10.73 -3.65
CA CYS A 123 4.78 -10.39 -5.05
C CYS A 123 4.50 -8.90 -5.23
N VAL A 124 3.64 -8.31 -4.37
CA VAL A 124 3.31 -6.88 -4.47
C VAL A 124 4.52 -6.02 -4.08
N ALA A 125 5.22 -6.33 -3.00
CA ALA A 125 6.41 -5.58 -2.60
C ALA A 125 7.50 -5.62 -3.69
N ALA A 126 7.76 -6.79 -4.30
CA ALA A 126 8.70 -6.91 -5.41
C ALA A 126 8.26 -6.08 -6.63
N ALA A 127 6.97 -6.12 -6.98
CA ALA A 127 6.42 -5.30 -8.06
C ALA A 127 6.54 -3.80 -7.78
N THR A 128 6.35 -3.36 -6.53
CA THR A 128 6.54 -1.95 -6.15
C THR A 128 8.01 -1.51 -6.26
N VAL A 129 8.95 -2.32 -5.79
CA VAL A 129 10.39 -2.03 -5.92
C VAL A 129 10.78 -1.99 -7.39
N PHE A 130 10.31 -2.96 -8.19
CA PHE A 130 10.51 -2.97 -9.62
C PHE A 130 9.98 -1.69 -10.26
N SER A 131 8.74 -1.27 -9.94
CA SER A 131 8.14 -0.06 -10.48
C SER A 131 8.88 1.22 -10.07
N VAL A 132 9.43 1.29 -8.85
CA VAL A 132 10.30 2.41 -8.42
C VAL A 132 11.57 2.44 -9.27
N ILE A 133 12.22 1.29 -9.48
CA ILE A 133 13.41 1.18 -10.33
C ILE A 133 13.08 1.56 -11.77
N SER A 134 11.96 1.07 -12.32
CA SER A 134 11.51 1.41 -13.68
C SER A 134 11.31 2.91 -13.84
N TRP A 135 10.67 3.57 -12.88
CA TRP A 135 10.47 5.03 -12.92
C TRP A 135 11.81 5.78 -12.90
N THR A 136 12.74 5.37 -12.03
CA THR A 136 14.09 5.96 -12.00
C THR A 136 14.88 5.72 -13.28
N GLY A 137 14.78 4.51 -13.85
CA GLY A 137 15.46 4.16 -15.10
C GLY A 137 14.99 5.01 -16.27
N ILE A 138 13.66 5.18 -16.43
CA ILE A 138 13.07 6.04 -17.46
C ILE A 138 13.56 7.49 -17.31
N THR A 139 13.60 8.00 -16.08
CA THR A 139 14.07 9.37 -15.78
C THR A 139 15.49 9.63 -16.31
N PHE A 140 16.40 8.66 -16.21
CA PHE A 140 17.80 8.81 -16.65
C PHE A 140 18.06 8.38 -18.10
N MET A 141 17.08 7.79 -18.77
CA MET A 141 17.20 7.42 -20.19
C MET A 141 16.62 8.48 -21.14
N ASP A 142 15.64 9.27 -20.70
CA ASP A 142 14.92 10.21 -21.56
C ASP A 142 15.48 11.65 -21.54
N GLU A 143 15.39 12.38 -22.65
CA GLU A 143 15.88 13.76 -22.73
C GLU A 143 14.97 14.73 -21.95
N SER A 144 15.56 15.55 -21.08
CA SER A 144 14.81 16.49 -20.23
C SER A 144 14.60 17.83 -20.93
N VAL A 145 13.74 17.84 -21.95
CA VAL A 145 13.39 19.04 -22.73
C VAL A 145 11.88 19.27 -22.75
N LYS A 146 11.45 20.52 -22.59
CA LYS A 146 10.07 20.96 -22.81
C LYS A 146 9.99 21.64 -24.17
N ARG A 147 8.92 21.37 -24.91
CA ARG A 147 8.61 22.02 -26.19
C ARG A 147 7.44 22.95 -25.97
N ILE A 148 7.64 24.25 -26.16
CA ILE A 148 6.58 25.26 -26.08
C ILE A 148 6.27 25.70 -27.50
N ILE A 149 5.00 25.62 -27.89
CA ILE A 149 4.52 26.20 -29.15
C ILE A 149 3.96 27.58 -28.83
N ASP A 150 4.53 28.62 -29.43
CA ASP A 150 4.01 29.98 -29.28
C ASP A 150 2.66 30.11 -30.01
N PRO A 151 1.55 30.45 -29.32
CA PRO A 151 0.23 30.57 -29.94
C PRO A 151 0.11 31.72 -30.94
N GLU A 152 1.01 32.73 -30.90
CA GLU A 152 0.96 33.86 -31.84
C GLU A 152 1.83 33.64 -33.08
N THR A 153 2.99 33.01 -32.93
CA THR A 153 3.96 32.84 -34.03
C THR A 153 4.02 31.42 -34.60
N ASN A 154 3.39 30.43 -33.95
CA ASN A 154 3.51 29.00 -34.24
C ASN A 154 4.96 28.46 -34.24
N GLU A 155 5.91 29.19 -33.65
CA GLU A 155 7.29 28.72 -33.52
C GLU A 155 7.42 27.75 -32.33
N THR A 156 8.24 26.70 -32.49
CA THR A 156 8.52 25.72 -31.44
C THR A 156 9.81 26.07 -30.73
N THR A 157 9.71 26.49 -29.47
CA THR A 157 10.88 26.75 -28.63
C THR A 157 11.14 25.53 -27.74
N ILE A 158 12.35 24.99 -27.79
CA ILE A 158 12.78 23.87 -26.95
C ILE A 158 13.55 24.42 -25.76
N THR A 159 12.96 24.34 -24.56
CA THR A 159 13.58 24.79 -23.31
C THR A 159 14.05 23.60 -22.48
N PRO A 160 15.29 23.60 -21.95
CA PRO A 160 15.74 22.53 -21.07
C PRO A 160 14.99 22.58 -19.74
N ILE A 161 14.57 21.41 -19.24
CA ILE A 161 13.91 21.25 -17.93
C ILE A 161 14.81 20.48 -16.96
N PRO A 162 14.61 20.60 -15.64
CA PRO A 162 15.45 19.92 -14.69
C PRO A 162 15.15 18.42 -14.75
N ARG A 163 16.20 17.60 -14.82
CA ARG A 163 16.08 16.14 -14.89
C ARG A 163 15.66 15.56 -13.56
N LEU A 164 14.37 15.57 -13.26
CA LEU A 164 13.79 15.13 -12.01
C LEU A 164 12.95 13.86 -12.25
N MET A 165 12.82 13.00 -11.23
CA MET A 165 11.91 11.85 -11.30
C MET A 165 10.46 12.31 -11.40
N ILE A 166 10.11 13.38 -10.71
CA ILE A 166 8.79 13.98 -10.75
C ILE A 166 8.97 15.43 -11.14
N ARG A 167 8.32 15.85 -12.24
CA ARG A 167 8.27 17.25 -12.66
C ARG A 167 7.55 18.05 -11.58
N THR A 168 8.29 18.92 -10.92
CA THR A 168 7.80 19.72 -9.80
C THR A 168 8.60 21.01 -9.71
N PHE A 169 7.96 22.03 -9.15
CA PHE A 169 8.62 23.26 -8.76
C PHE A 169 9.43 23.03 -7.48
N TYR A 170 10.59 23.67 -7.37
CA TYR A 170 11.33 23.82 -6.13
C TYR A 170 11.72 25.30 -5.94
N PRO A 171 11.76 25.80 -4.70
CA PRO A 171 12.20 27.17 -4.44
C PRO A 171 13.72 27.37 -4.62
N TRP A 172 14.48 26.29 -4.79
CA TRP A 172 15.91 26.32 -5.13
C TRP A 172 16.12 25.90 -6.59
N ASN A 173 17.31 26.20 -7.12
CA ASN A 173 17.66 25.79 -8.48
C ASN A 173 17.83 24.27 -8.59
N ALA A 174 16.91 23.60 -9.29
CA ALA A 174 16.94 22.17 -9.54
C ALA A 174 17.54 21.79 -10.92
N MET A 175 18.00 22.77 -11.72
CA MET A 175 18.63 22.54 -13.02
C MET A 175 20.08 22.07 -12.89
N SER A 176 20.80 22.57 -11.89
CA SER A 176 22.22 22.28 -11.69
C SER A 176 22.65 22.44 -10.22
N GLY A 177 23.82 21.88 -9.88
CA GLY A 177 24.44 22.03 -8.56
C GLY A 177 23.93 21.09 -7.48
N ALA A 178 24.27 21.38 -6.22
CA ALA A 178 23.95 20.52 -5.07
C ALA A 178 22.43 20.41 -4.80
N GLY A 179 21.67 21.45 -5.14
CA GLY A 179 20.20 21.45 -4.98
C GLY A 179 19.51 20.41 -5.87
N HIS A 180 20.03 20.16 -7.07
CA HIS A 180 19.55 19.10 -7.95
C HIS A 180 19.72 17.71 -7.34
N VAL A 181 20.92 17.39 -6.84
CA VAL A 181 21.22 16.09 -6.21
C VAL A 181 20.34 15.85 -4.99
N PHE A 182 20.17 16.87 -4.15
CA PHE A 182 19.26 16.79 -3.00
C PHE A 182 17.81 16.49 -3.43
N SER A 183 17.33 17.17 -4.47
CA SER A 183 15.98 16.98 -5.01
C SER A 183 15.78 15.55 -5.52
N LEU A 184 16.76 14.98 -6.21
CA LEU A 184 16.72 13.59 -6.67
C LEU A 184 16.62 12.61 -5.48
N PHE A 185 17.50 12.72 -4.48
CA PHE A 185 17.43 11.83 -3.32
C PHE A 185 16.09 11.95 -2.59
N TYR A 186 15.59 13.17 -2.44
CA TYR A 186 14.30 13.42 -1.83
C TYR A 186 13.14 12.82 -2.64
N GLN A 187 13.14 12.98 -3.97
CA GLN A 187 12.13 12.39 -4.85
C GLN A 187 12.21 10.87 -4.91
N PHE A 188 13.40 10.29 -4.84
CA PHE A 188 13.56 8.84 -4.77
C PHE A 188 12.94 8.29 -3.49
N TYR A 189 13.26 8.93 -2.35
CA TYR A 189 12.64 8.61 -1.07
C TYR A 189 11.11 8.78 -1.13
N TYR A 190 10.63 9.90 -1.67
CA TYR A 190 9.20 10.17 -1.84
C TYR A 190 8.53 9.06 -2.63
N LEU A 191 9.02 8.76 -3.84
CA LEU A 191 8.48 7.74 -4.74
C LEU A 191 8.44 6.36 -4.06
N ALA A 192 9.55 5.94 -3.45
CA ALA A 192 9.63 4.65 -2.76
C ALA A 192 8.62 4.56 -1.61
N ILE A 193 8.53 5.60 -0.78
CA ILE A 193 7.65 5.63 0.37
C ILE A 193 6.17 5.72 -0.03
N VAL A 194 5.79 6.63 -0.93
CA VAL A 194 4.37 6.80 -1.29
C VAL A 194 3.84 5.55 -2.00
N MET A 195 4.63 4.94 -2.89
CA MET A 195 4.24 3.69 -3.54
C MET A 195 4.11 2.55 -2.51
N ALA A 196 5.05 2.44 -1.56
CA ALA A 196 4.98 1.43 -0.52
C ALA A 196 3.81 1.68 0.46
N ILE A 197 3.51 2.92 0.83
CA ILE A 197 2.40 3.29 1.73
C ILE A 197 1.07 2.86 1.10
N SER A 198 0.84 3.22 -0.16
CA SER A 198 -0.41 2.86 -0.83
C SER A 198 -0.57 1.35 -0.90
N ASN A 199 0.43 0.67 -1.45
CA ASN A 199 0.37 -0.76 -1.70
C ASN A 199 0.35 -1.59 -0.41
N SER A 200 1.00 -1.13 0.68
CA SER A 200 0.95 -1.85 1.96
C SER A 200 -0.45 -1.86 2.58
N LEU A 201 -1.20 -0.76 2.46
CA LEU A 201 -2.59 -0.71 2.91
C LEU A 201 -3.52 -1.54 2.02
N ASP A 202 -3.28 -1.54 0.71
CA ASP A 202 -4.03 -2.38 -0.24
C ASP A 202 -3.78 -3.87 0.00
N VAL A 203 -2.53 -4.26 0.24
CA VAL A 203 -2.18 -5.64 0.60
C VAL A 203 -2.80 -6.02 1.94
N LEU A 204 -2.92 -5.11 2.91
CA LEU A 204 -3.64 -5.40 4.15
C LEU A 204 -5.09 -5.79 3.88
N PHE A 205 -5.81 -4.97 3.11
CA PHE A 205 -7.20 -5.24 2.75
C PHE A 205 -7.34 -6.53 1.93
N CYS A 206 -6.55 -6.69 0.87
CA CYS A 206 -6.55 -7.90 0.03
C CYS A 206 -6.20 -9.16 0.84
N SER A 207 -5.28 -9.05 1.82
CA SER A 207 -4.94 -10.17 2.69
C SER A 207 -6.08 -10.56 3.62
N TRP A 208 -6.91 -9.62 4.07
CA TRP A 208 -8.12 -9.95 4.84
C TRP A 208 -9.12 -10.74 4.01
N LEU A 209 -9.34 -10.33 2.75
CA LEU A 209 -10.21 -11.08 1.84
C LEU A 209 -9.65 -12.46 1.53
N LEU A 210 -8.33 -12.58 1.34
CA LEU A 210 -7.67 -13.86 1.14
C LEU A 210 -7.87 -14.77 2.35
N PHE A 211 -7.65 -14.24 3.56
CA PHE A 211 -7.88 -14.99 4.79
C PHE A 211 -9.33 -15.47 4.89
N ALA A 212 -10.31 -14.60 4.68
CA ALA A 212 -11.72 -14.96 4.70
C ALA A 212 -12.07 -16.03 3.66
N CYS A 213 -11.51 -15.94 2.44
CA CYS A 213 -11.69 -16.93 1.38
C CYS A 213 -11.23 -18.33 1.81
N GLU A 214 -10.03 -18.44 2.38
CA GLU A 214 -9.51 -19.73 2.87
C GLU A 214 -10.32 -20.26 4.07
N GLN A 215 -10.82 -19.37 4.94
CA GLN A 215 -11.70 -19.77 6.04
C GLN A 215 -13.07 -20.25 5.56
N LEU A 216 -13.63 -19.67 4.50
CA LEU A 216 -14.85 -20.17 3.85
C LEU A 216 -14.60 -21.51 3.14
N GLN A 217 -13.40 -21.70 2.57
CA GLN A 217 -13.04 -22.98 1.97
C GLN A 217 -12.86 -24.08 3.01
N HIS A 218 -12.31 -23.75 4.19
CA HIS A 218 -12.34 -24.62 5.37
C HIS A 218 -13.79 -25.00 5.74
N LEU A 219 -14.69 -24.01 5.84
CA LEU A 219 -16.09 -24.24 6.18
C LEU A 219 -16.78 -25.18 5.17
N LYS A 220 -16.48 -25.02 3.88
CA LYS A 220 -16.98 -25.92 2.83
C LYS A 220 -16.45 -27.34 2.99
N ALA A 221 -15.19 -27.51 3.39
CA ALA A 221 -14.57 -28.82 3.55
C ALA A 221 -15.12 -29.60 4.76
N ILE A 222 -15.51 -28.90 5.84
CA ILE A 222 -16.10 -29.55 7.03
C ILE A 222 -17.58 -29.93 6.85
N MET A 223 -18.25 -29.39 5.83
CA MET A 223 -19.69 -29.64 5.61
C MET A 223 -19.98 -31.12 5.31
N LYS A 224 -19.13 -31.81 4.55
CA LYS A 224 -19.31 -33.23 4.24
C LYS A 224 -19.14 -34.13 5.48
N PRO A 225 -18.03 -34.06 6.25
CA PRO A 225 -17.90 -34.80 7.50
C PRO A 225 -19.02 -34.50 8.51
N LEU A 226 -19.50 -33.26 8.56
CA LEU A 226 -20.59 -32.87 9.45
C LEU A 226 -21.93 -33.50 9.04
N MET A 227 -22.22 -33.57 7.73
CA MET A 227 -23.38 -34.30 7.22
C MET A 227 -23.29 -35.81 7.49
N GLU A 228 -22.10 -36.42 7.35
CA GLU A 228 -21.87 -37.83 7.66
C GLU A 228 -22.07 -38.13 9.17
N LEU A 229 -21.68 -37.19 10.04
CA LEU A 229 -21.92 -37.30 11.48
C LEU A 229 -23.42 -37.20 11.83
N SER A 230 -24.15 -36.30 11.16
CA SER A 230 -25.61 -36.18 11.33
C SER A 230 -26.32 -37.47 10.90
N ALA A 231 -25.91 -38.03 9.75
CA ALA A 231 -26.52 -39.27 9.24
C ALA A 231 -26.27 -40.47 10.15
N THR A 232 -25.11 -40.54 10.82
CA THR A 232 -24.84 -41.62 11.79
C THR A 232 -25.59 -41.40 13.11
N LEU A 233 -25.69 -40.17 13.61
CA LEU A 233 -26.50 -39.88 14.81
C LEU A 233 -28.00 -40.10 14.59
N ASP A 234 -28.55 -39.79 13.41
CA ASP A 234 -29.97 -40.04 13.10
C ASP A 234 -30.32 -41.53 13.05
N THR A 235 -29.32 -42.41 12.92
CA THR A 235 -29.52 -43.88 12.97
C THR A 235 -29.39 -44.47 14.38
N VAL A 236 -28.91 -43.71 15.36
CA VAL A 236 -28.81 -44.16 16.75
C VAL A 236 -30.13 -43.86 17.46
N VAL A 237 -30.98 -44.88 17.61
CA VAL A 237 -32.16 -44.81 18.49
C VAL A 237 -31.65 -44.73 19.94
N PRO A 238 -31.88 -43.63 20.68
CA PRO A 238 -31.60 -43.63 22.11
C PRO A 238 -32.56 -44.63 22.77
N ASN A 239 -32.00 -45.72 23.32
CA ASN A 239 -32.64 -46.84 24.05
C ASN A 239 -32.80 -48.19 23.32
N SER A 240 -32.08 -48.52 22.23
CA SER A 240 -32.14 -49.88 21.65
C SER A 240 -31.06 -50.86 22.15
N GLY A 241 -30.35 -50.53 23.24
CA GLY A 241 -29.18 -51.30 23.74
C GLY A 241 -29.36 -51.98 25.10
N GLU A 242 -30.48 -51.79 25.80
CA GLU A 242 -30.80 -52.52 27.04
C GLU A 242 -32.30 -52.84 27.07
N LEU A 243 -32.66 -54.02 26.54
CA LEU A 243 -33.84 -54.82 26.89
C LEU A 243 -33.60 -56.26 26.43
#